data_AF-A0A2N9HC81-F1
#
_entry.id   AF-A0A2N9HC81-F1
#
_cell.length_a   1.000
_cell.length_b   1.000
_cell.length_c   1.000
_cell.angle_alpha   90.00
_cell.angle_beta   90.00
_cell.angle_gamma   90.00
#
_symmetry.space_group_name_H-M   'P 1'
#
loop_
_entity.id
_entity.type
_entity.pdbx_description
1 polymer ?
#
loop_
_entity_poly.entity_id
_entity_poly.type
_entity_poly.pdbx_seq_one_letter_code
_entity_poly.pdbx_strand_id
1 'polypeptide(L)' 'MAQGRGSAIFATVLLLGLLFQCENVWAATFFVGGAGGWTFNVDSWPKGKTFRAGDVLGK' A
#
# COMPACT_ATOMS: atom_id res chain seq x y z
N MET A 1 27.99 -32.62 2.90
CA MET A 1 27.61 -31.25 2.43
C MET A 1 26.21 -31.14 1.80
N ALA A 2 25.41 -32.22 1.72
CA ALA A 2 24.05 -32.15 1.14
C ALA A 2 22.98 -31.56 2.08
N GLN A 3 23.08 -31.81 3.39
CA GLN A 3 22.12 -31.34 4.40
C GLN A 3 22.02 -29.81 4.51
N GLY A 4 23.15 -29.10 4.35
CA GLY A 4 23.18 -27.63 4.37
C GLY A 4 22.45 -26.97 3.20
N ARG A 5 22.46 -27.60 2.01
CA ARG A 5 21.76 -27.09 0.81
C ARG A 5 20.25 -27.23 0.95
N GLY A 6 19.77 -28.38 1.47
CA GLY A 6 18.35 -28.58 1.74
C GLY A 6 17.81 -27.58 2.75
N SER A 7 18.54 -27.39 3.86
CA SER A 7 18.14 -26.44 4.91
C SER A 7 18.09 -24.98 4.42
N ALA A 8 19.04 -24.57 3.57
CA ALA A 8 19.03 -23.24 2.97
C ALA A 8 17.78 -23.02 2.07
N ILE A 9 17.39 -24.03 1.28
CA ILE A 9 16.20 -23.96 0.42
C ILE A 9 14.91 -23.86 1.25
N PHE A 10 14.79 -24.63 2.33
CA PHE A 10 13.64 -24.53 3.23
C PHE A 10 13.55 -23.15 3.89
N ALA A 11 14.68 -22.61 4.34
CA ALA A 11 14.73 -21.29 4.96
C ALA A 11 14.34 -20.18 3.97
N THR A 12 14.81 -20.23 2.72
CA THR A 12 14.45 -19.22 1.71
C THR A 12 12.98 -19.31 1.32
N VAL A 13 12.41 -20.51 1.16
CA VAL A 13 10.98 -20.68 0.85
C VAL A 13 10.10 -20.17 2.00
N LEU A 14 10.47 -20.47 3.24
CA LEU A 14 9.78 -19.95 4.42
C LEU A 14 9.81 -18.42 4.47
N LEU A 15 10.98 -17.82 4.22
CA LEU A 15 11.15 -16.36 4.22
C LEU A 15 10.30 -15.70 3.13
N LEU A 16 10.30 -16.25 1.91
CA LEU A 16 9.47 -15.77 0.81
C LEU A 16 7.97 -15.88 1.15
N GLY A 17 7.54 -17.01 1.72
CA GLY A 17 6.16 -17.20 2.18
C GLY A 17 5.73 -16.15 3.21
N LEU A 18 6.62 -15.80 4.15
CA LEU A 18 6.36 -14.74 5.13
C LEU A 18 6.23 -13.35 4.48
N LEU A 19 7.06 -13.04 3.48
CA LEU A 19 6.97 -11.78 2.75
C LEU A 19 5.65 -11.63 1.98
N PHE A 20 5.09 -12.73 1.46
CA PHE A 20 3.77 -12.73 0.81
C PHE A 20 2.61 -12.52 1.79
N GLN A 21 2.80 -12.90 3.07
CA GLN A 21 1.80 -12.71 4.13
C GLN A 21 1.80 -11.29 4.70
N CYS A 22 2.87 -10.51 4.47
CA CYS A 22 2.87 -9.08 4.78
C CYS A 22 1.88 -8.38 3.84
N GLU A 23 0.75 -7.92 4.38
CA GLU A 23 -0.13 -7.00 3.65
C GLU A 23 0.67 -5.75 3.28
N ASN A 24 0.78 -5.51 1.97
CA ASN A 24 1.37 -4.28 1.46
C ASN A 24 0.39 -3.13 1.75
N VAL A 25 0.58 -2.43 2.86
CA VAL A 25 -0.17 -1.20 3.16
C VAL A 25 0.43 -0.07 2.32
N TRP A 26 -0.10 0.08 1.11
CA TRP A 26 0.26 1.21 0.25
C TRP A 26 -0.65 2.40 0.56
N ALA A 27 -0.05 3.51 0.98
CA ALA A 27 -0.75 4.77 1.18
C ALA A 27 -1.17 5.34 -0.18
N ALA A 28 -2.45 5.68 -0.32
CA ALA A 28 -2.95 6.37 -1.50
C ALA A 28 -2.80 7.89 -1.33
N THR A 29 -2.43 8.56 -2.42
CA THR A 29 -2.41 10.03 -2.48
C THR A 29 -3.62 10.53 -3.25
N PHE A 30 -4.45 11.35 -2.61
CA PHE A 30 -5.65 11.93 -3.19
C PHE A 30 -5.48 13.45 -3.36
N PHE A 31 -5.54 13.93 -4.60
CA PHE A 31 -5.52 15.36 -4.92
C PHE A 31 -6.90 15.98 -4.68
N VAL A 32 -6.96 16.95 -3.78
CA VAL A 32 -8.24 17.58 -3.45
C VAL A 32 -8.74 18.44 -4.60
N GLY A 33 -10.03 18.30 -4.93
CA GLY A 33 -10.65 18.98 -6.07
C GLY A 33 -10.22 18.42 -7.44
N GLY A 34 -9.36 17.40 -7.49
CA GLY A 34 -8.92 16.76 -8.73
C GLY A 34 -8.24 17.76 -9.67
N ALA A 35 -8.64 17.78 -10.93
CA ALA A 35 -8.08 18.70 -11.93
C ALA A 35 -8.37 20.18 -11.63
N GLY A 36 -9.39 20.50 -10.82
CA GLY A 36 -9.71 21.86 -10.39
C GLY A 36 -8.87 22.35 -9.21
N GLY A 37 -8.13 21.46 -8.55
CA GLY A 37 -7.31 21.77 -7.38
C GLY A 37 -8.12 22.24 -6.17
N TRP A 38 -7.41 22.74 -5.17
CA TRP A 38 -8.01 23.25 -3.94
C TRP A 38 -8.65 24.64 -4.12
N THR A 39 -9.96 24.69 -4.31
CA THR A 39 -10.75 25.93 -4.50
C THR A 39 -12.12 25.85 -3.81
N PHE A 40 -12.94 26.90 -3.92
CA PHE A 40 -14.31 26.91 -3.38
C PHE A 40 -15.19 25.88 -4.10
N ASN A 41 -16.23 25.37 -3.41
CA ASN A 41 -17.19 24.38 -3.92
C ASN A 41 -16.60 22.99 -4.24
N VAL A 42 -15.54 22.58 -3.53
CA VAL A 42 -14.98 21.21 -3.60
C VAL A 42 -15.57 20.28 -2.51
N ASP A 43 -16.65 20.66 -1.84
CA ASP A 43 -17.33 19.89 -0.79
C ASP A 43 -17.87 18.53 -1.28
N SER A 44 -18.18 18.43 -2.57
CA SER A 44 -18.60 17.18 -3.22
C SER A 44 -17.44 16.24 -3.57
N TRP A 45 -16.19 16.70 -3.50
CA TRP A 45 -15.01 15.91 -3.90
C TRP A 45 -14.80 14.60 -3.11
N PRO A 46 -15.04 14.53 -1.78
CA PRO A 46 -14.91 13.28 -1.02
C PRO A 46 -15.94 12.21 -1.42
N LYS A 47 -17.01 12.58 -2.14
CA LYS A 47 -18.12 11.68 -2.44
C LYS A 47 -17.65 10.48 -3.25
N GLY A 48 -17.94 9.28 -2.74
CA GLY A 48 -17.55 8.01 -3.35
C GLY A 48 -16.08 7.60 -3.13
N LYS A 49 -15.31 8.34 -2.32
CA LYS A 49 -13.93 7.98 -1.95
C LYS A 49 -13.91 7.24 -0.62
N THR A 50 -13.05 6.24 -0.52
CA THR A 50 -12.74 5.55 0.74
C THR A 50 -11.34 5.94 1.15
N PHE A 51 -11.21 6.60 2.30
CA PHE A 51 -9.92 6.94 2.87
C PHE A 51 -9.53 5.89 3.90
N ARG A 52 -8.25 5.53 3.92
CA ARG A 52 -7.64 4.60 4.86
C ARG A 52 -6.58 5.34 5.67
N ALA A 53 -6.29 4.82 6.86
CA ALA A 53 -5.20 5.36 7.66
C ALA A 53 -3.88 5.22 6.88
N GLY A 54 -3.13 6.32 6.81
CA GLY A 54 -1.89 6.40 6.03
C GLY A 54 -2.07 7.09 4.67
N ASP A 55 -3.30 7.26 4.17
CA ASP A 55 -3.54 8.01 2.94
C ASP A 55 -3.20 9.49 3.11
N VAL A 56 -2.72 10.12 2.04
CA VAL A 56 -2.31 11.52 2.02
C VAL A 56 -3.27 12.34 1.16
N LEU A 57 -3.71 13.49 1.69
CA LEU A 57 -4.45 14.48 0.93
C LEU A 57 -3.49 15.54 0.38
N GLY A 58 -3.31 15.53 -0.95
CA GLY A 58 -2.44 16.45 -1.67
C GLY A 58 -3.18 17.71 -2.16
N LYS A 59 -2.39 18.72 -2.55
CA LYS A 59 -2.87 19.94 -3.21
C LYS A 59 -2.95 19.78 -4.72
#